data_AF-A0A924VJ42-F1
#
_entry.id   AF-A0A924VJ42-F1
#
_cell.length_a   1.000
_cell.length_b   1.000
_cell.length_c   1.000
_cell.angle_alpha   90.00
_cell.angle_beta   90.00
_cell.angle_gamma   90.00
#
_symmetry.space_group_name_H-M   'P 1'
#
loop_
_entity.id
_entity.type
_entity.pdbx_description
1 polymer ?
#
loop_
_entity_poly.entity_id
_entity_poly.type
_entity_poly.pdbx_seq_one_letter_code
_entity_poly.pdbx_strand_id
1 'polypeptide(L)'
;MNEDFFKHIFQKQQDADEVPSNKEISRWASDLIRLVFPEQSKRPFASIEELKDQFKKLEDELSKIMIATKACDHCNHAQLSKEFFSKIP
;
A
#
# COMPACT_ATOMS: atom_id res chain seq x y z
N MET A 1 4.83 -29.31 -13.92
CA MET A 1 5.47 -28.04 -14.35
C MET A 1 6.60 -28.40 -15.28
N ASN A 2 6.72 -27.72 -16.42
CA ASN A 2 7.75 -28.00 -17.44
C ASN A 2 8.90 -26.98 -17.34
N GLU A 3 9.98 -27.22 -18.08
CA GLU A 3 11.17 -26.37 -18.06
C GLU A 3 10.88 -24.92 -18.50
N ASP A 4 9.97 -24.75 -19.47
CA ASP A 4 9.55 -23.43 -19.94
C ASP A 4 8.90 -22.59 -18.84
N PHE A 5 8.08 -23.21 -17.98
CA PHE A 5 7.51 -22.54 -16.81
C PHE A 5 8.60 -22.01 -15.87
N PHE A 6 9.62 -22.82 -15.56
CA PHE A 6 10.70 -22.40 -14.68
C PHE A 6 11.58 -21.32 -15.30
N LYS A 7 11.91 -21.42 -16.59
CA LYS A 7 12.63 -20.37 -17.33
C LYS A 7 11.85 -19.05 -17.34
N HIS A 8 10.54 -19.10 -17.55
CA HIS A 8 9.68 -17.92 -17.52
C HIS A 8 9.66 -17.24 -16.14
N ILE A 9 9.47 -18.00 -15.07
CA ILE A 9 9.46 -17.45 -13.70
C ILE A 9 10.84 -16.92 -13.33
N PHE A 10 11.90 -17.64 -13.65
CA PHE A 10 13.27 -17.21 -13.36
C PHE A 10 13.60 -15.88 -14.04
N GLN A 11 13.29 -15.74 -15.34
CA GLN A 11 13.49 -14.48 -16.06
C GLN A 11 12.71 -13.33 -15.41
N LYS A 12 11.44 -13.56 -15.04
CA LYS A 12 10.63 -12.57 -14.31
C LYS A 12 11.22 -12.16 -12.97
N GLN A 13 11.90 -13.07 -12.27
CA GLN A 13 12.57 -12.73 -11.00
C GLN A 13 13.83 -11.89 -11.23
N GLN A 14 14.53 -12.07 -12.35
CA GLN A 14 15.69 -11.25 -12.70
C GLN A 14 15.28 -9.83 -13.11
N ASP A 15 14.14 -9.70 -13.80
CA ASP A 15 13.62 -8.43 -14.31
C ASP A 15 12.71 -7.71 -13.32
N ALA A 16 12.53 -8.25 -12.10
CA ALA A 16 11.61 -7.69 -11.13
C ALA A 16 12.12 -6.37 -10.55
N ASP A 17 11.31 -5.33 -10.64
CA ASP A 17 11.56 -4.06 -9.95
C ASP A 17 11.54 -4.25 -8.43
N GLU A 18 12.33 -3.44 -7.73
CA GLU A 18 12.25 -3.34 -6.28
C GLU A 18 10.86 -2.80 -5.89
N VAL A 19 10.17 -3.57 -5.05
CA VAL A 19 8.90 -3.20 -4.45
C VAL A 19 8.93 -3.50 -2.94
N PRO A 20 8.12 -2.82 -2.12
CA PRO A 20 7.98 -3.16 -0.72
C PRO A 20 7.59 -4.61 -0.49
N SER A 21 7.98 -5.16 0.65
CA SER A 21 7.68 -6.55 0.98
C SER A 21 6.17 -6.82 1.01
N ASN A 22 5.74 -8.03 0.66
CA ASN A 22 4.34 -8.46 0.79
C ASN A 22 3.80 -8.23 2.21
N LYS A 23 4.66 -8.38 3.23
CA LYS A 23 4.31 -8.11 4.63
C LYS A 23 3.94 -6.64 4.87
N GLU A 24 4.67 -5.72 4.25
CA GLU A 24 4.42 -4.29 4.38
C GLU A 24 3.13 -3.87 3.67
N ILE A 25 2.96 -4.30 2.41
CA ILE A 25 1.78 -3.99 1.60
C ILE A 25 0.52 -4.58 2.24
N SER A 26 0.56 -5.84 2.66
CA SER A 26 -0.60 -6.50 3.29
C SER A 26 -0.97 -5.89 4.64
N ARG A 27 0.02 -5.47 5.45
CA ARG A 27 -0.23 -4.75 6.70
C ARG A 27 -0.96 -3.44 6.42
N TRP A 28 -0.41 -2.62 5.53
CA TRP A 28 -1.00 -1.31 5.17
C TRP A 28 -2.43 -1.46 4.66
N ALA A 29 -2.68 -2.40 3.74
CA ALA A 29 -4.01 -2.64 3.19
C ALA A 29 -5.00 -3.11 4.27
N SER A 30 -4.56 -4.00 5.17
CA SER A 30 -5.38 -4.47 6.29
C SER A 30 -5.75 -3.35 7.25
N ASP A 31 -4.81 -2.45 7.54
CA ASP A 31 -5.05 -1.32 8.43
C ASP A 31 -6.03 -0.31 7.79
N LEU A 32 -5.93 -0.06 6.49
CA LEU A 32 -6.90 0.78 5.77
C LEU A 32 -8.31 0.17 5.79
N ILE A 33 -8.44 -1.12 5.50
CA ILE A 33 -9.73 -1.83 5.53
C ILE A 33 -10.36 -1.70 6.92
N ARG A 34 -9.58 -1.82 8.01
CA ARG A 34 -10.09 -1.65 9.37
C ARG A 34 -10.53 -0.23 9.71
N LEU A 35 -9.98 0.79 9.06
CA LEU A 35 -10.45 2.17 9.22
C LEU A 35 -11.81 2.38 8.54
N VAL A 36 -11.98 1.83 7.33
CA VAL A 36 -13.19 2.01 6.51
C VAL A 36 -14.32 1.09 6.96
N PHE A 37 -13.99 -0.10 7.46
CA PHE A 37 -14.95 -1.12 7.94
C PHE A 37 -14.72 -1.37 9.44
N PRO A 38 -15.30 -0.55 10.33
CA PRO A 38 -15.01 -0.55 11.76
C PRO A 38 -15.41 -1.86 12.46
N GLU A 39 -16.24 -2.71 11.85
CA GLU A 39 -16.59 -4.05 12.35
C GLU A 39 -15.38 -4.98 12.45
N GLN A 40 -14.32 -4.67 11.69
CA GLN A 40 -13.03 -5.37 11.73
C GLN A 40 -12.00 -4.67 12.63
N SER A 41 -12.34 -3.51 13.19
CA SER A 41 -11.41 -2.76 14.04
C SER A 41 -11.21 -3.47 15.38
N LYS A 42 -9.95 -3.53 15.83
CA LYS A 42 -9.59 -4.10 17.13
C LYS A 42 -9.98 -3.21 18.30
N ARG A 43 -10.19 -1.92 18.06
CA ARG A 43 -10.53 -0.92 19.08
C ARG A 43 -11.32 0.26 18.49
N PRO A 44 -12.22 0.89 19.25
CA PRO A 44 -12.80 2.16 18.85
C PRO A 44 -11.75 3.27 18.91
N PHE A 45 -11.96 4.32 18.10
CA PHE A 45 -11.20 5.57 18.20
C PHE A 45 -11.77 6.44 19.32
N ALA A 46 -10.90 7.15 20.04
CA ALA A 46 -11.27 8.03 21.15
C ALA A 46 -11.83 9.37 20.68
N SER A 47 -11.48 9.82 19.46
CA SER A 47 -12.00 11.05 18.87
C SER A 47 -11.98 11.03 17.33
N ILE A 48 -12.66 12.01 16.73
CA ILE A 48 -12.63 12.26 15.28
C ILE A 48 -11.21 12.63 14.84
N GLU A 49 -10.48 13.36 15.68
CA GLU A 49 -9.09 13.76 15.44
C GLU A 49 -8.18 12.53 15.37
N GLU A 50 -8.33 11.56 16.30
CA GLU A 50 -7.55 10.32 16.25
C GLU A 50 -7.80 9.55 14.94
N LEU A 51 -9.06 9.51 14.48
CA LEU A 51 -9.42 8.88 13.21
C LEU A 51 -8.75 9.58 12.02
N LYS A 52 -8.83 10.93 11.95
CA LYS A 52 -8.18 11.74 10.91
C LYS A 52 -6.66 11.54 10.89
N ASP A 53 -6.04 11.47 12.06
CA ASP A 53 -4.61 11.22 12.19
C ASP A 53 -4.21 9.84 11.66
N GLN A 54 -5.05 8.81 11.88
CA GLN A 54 -4.80 7.49 11.28
C GLN A 54 -4.92 7.49 9.76
N PHE A 55 -5.94 8.16 9.20
CA PHE A 55 -6.05 8.32 7.75
C PHE A 55 -4.83 9.03 7.17
N LYS A 56 -4.38 10.12 7.81
CA LYS A 56 -3.21 10.86 7.35
C LYS A 56 -1.93 10.02 7.41
N LYS A 57 -1.76 9.24 8.48
CA LYS A 57 -0.66 8.29 8.62
C LYS A 57 -0.64 7.26 7.48
N LEU A 58 -1.79 6.68 7.13
CA LEU A 58 -1.86 5.70 6.04
C LEU A 58 -1.63 6.32 4.66
N GLU A 59 -2.03 7.58 4.44
CA GLU A 59 -1.71 8.35 3.22
C GLU A 59 -0.20 8.55 3.06
N ASP A 60 0.47 8.93 4.15
CA ASP A 60 1.92 9.11 4.17
C ASP A 60 2.67 7.78 4.01
N GLU A 61 2.18 6.69 4.60
CA GLU A 61 2.70 5.33 4.38
C GLU A 61 2.53 4.88 2.93
N LEU A 62 1.37 5.14 2.30
CA LEU A 62 1.15 4.82 0.88
C LEU A 62 2.13 5.57 -0.02
N SER A 63 2.43 6.83 0.30
CA SER A 63 3.40 7.62 -0.46
C SER A 63 4.78 6.97 -0.40
N LYS A 64 5.20 6.49 0.79
CA LYS A 64 6.48 5.78 0.97
C LYS A 64 6.51 4.44 0.24
N ILE A 65 5.42 3.67 0.26
CA ILE A 65 5.28 2.42 -0.49
C ILE A 65 5.46 2.68 -1.99
N MET A 66 4.85 3.75 -2.52
CA MET A 66 4.99 4.13 -3.92
C MET A 66 6.39 4.64 -4.26
N ILE A 67 7.05 5.41 -3.37
CA ILE A 67 8.44 5.86 -3.58
C ILE A 67 9.41 4.66 -3.63
N ALA A 68 9.20 3.66 -2.78
CA ALA A 68 10.01 2.44 -2.78
C ALA A 68 9.76 1.56 -4.02
N THR A 69 8.68 1.81 -4.75
CA THR A 69 8.34 1.16 -6.01
C THR A 69 8.94 1.99 -7.15
N LYS A 70 10.03 1.55 -7.78
CA LYS A 70 10.73 2.29 -8.86
C LYS A 70 9.99 2.33 -10.20
N ALA A 71 8.66 2.17 -10.19
CA ALA A 71 7.84 2.13 -11.39
C ALA A 71 7.71 3.52 -12.07
N CYS A 72 7.95 4.62 -11.36
CA CYS A 72 7.87 5.97 -11.91
C CYS A 72 8.69 7.00 -11.11
N ASP A 73 9.88 7.35 -11.61
CA ASP A 73 10.79 8.29 -10.94
C ASP A 73 10.32 9.76 -10.98
N HIS A 74 9.37 10.10 -11.86
CA HIS A 74 8.88 11.47 -12.06
C HIS A 74 7.45 11.68 -11.51
N CYS A 75 6.88 10.68 -10.85
CA CYS A 75 5.54 10.76 -10.31
C CYS A 75 5.54 11.54 -9.00
N ASN A 76 4.52 12.39 -8.82
CA ASN A 76 4.28 13.00 -7.51
C ASN A 76 3.52 12.00 -6.63
N HIS A 77 4.27 11.14 -5.93
CA HIS A 77 3.70 10.10 -5.07
C HIS A 77 2.79 10.67 -3.97
N ALA A 78 3.08 11.87 -3.45
CA ALA A 78 2.21 12.52 -2.47
C ALA A 78 0.85 12.93 -3.08
N GLN A 79 0.85 13.42 -4.31
CA GLN A 79 -0.38 13.73 -5.05
C GLN A 79 -1.20 12.47 -5.32
N LEU A 80 -0.55 11.39 -5.78
CA LEU A 80 -1.21 10.11 -6.03
C LEU A 80 -1.83 9.51 -4.76
N SER A 81 -1.13 9.59 -3.62
CA SER A 81 -1.69 9.17 -2.34
C SER A 81 -2.94 9.96 -1.98
N LYS A 82 -2.91 11.29 -2.11
CA LYS A 82 -4.08 12.14 -1.85
C LYS A 82 -5.26 11.80 -2.76
N GLU A 83 -5.00 11.59 -4.04
CA GLU A 83 -6.03 11.21 -5.01
C GLU A 83 -6.65 9.85 -4.67
N PHE A 84 -5.86 8.89 -4.21
CA PHE A 84 -6.37 7.62 -3.70
C PHE A 84 -7.30 7.83 -2.50
N PHE A 85 -6.86 8.57 -1.48
CA PHE A 85 -7.65 8.83 -0.27
C PHE A 85 -8.90 9.67 -0.55
N SER A 86 -8.90 10.53 -1.58
CA SER A 86 -10.08 11.30 -1.99
C SER A 86 -11.22 10.45 -2.57
N LYS A 87 -10.94 9.20 -2.94
CA LYS A 87 -11.90 8.24 -3.51
C LYS A 87 -12.39 7.22 -2.49
N ILE A 88 -11.87 7.27 -1.27
CA ILE A 88 -12.32 6.40 -0.19
C ILE A 88 -13.67 6.94 0.31
N PRO A 89 -14.71 6.08 0.46
CA PRO A 89 -16.04 6.48 0.92
C PRO A 89 -16.07 7.20 2.26
#